data_AF-A0A2W5TBX5-F1
#
_entry.id   AF-A0A2W5TBX5-F1
#
_cell.length_a   1.000
_cell.length_b   1.000
_cell.length_c   1.000
_cell.angle_alpha   90.00
_cell.angle_beta   90.00
_cell.angle_gamma   90.00
#
_symmetry.space_group_name_H-M   'P 1'
#
loop_
_entity.id
_entity.type
_entity.pdbx_description
1 polymer ?
#
loop_
_entity_poly.entity_id
_entity_poly.type
_entity_poly.pdbx_seq_one_letter_code
_entity_poly.pdbx_strand_id
1 'polypeptide(L)'
;MATLAAFVMASSGCVCVSNTGRSGDIIFTWNFNGQPCALVPDVAQVSVQIPGQTLQNNGVYGCINSGTAGIRLLNFRAGTYDYTISGQDSRGVVIYQATGKVTVNGDVAMDVKLLPTADAKGSAYLFWTFPSSSKIVDCSRIATVDVSVNGALITSAPCSQGWAGPGLSPPGVYVSGIFPGQNTITLAARDANSFFYYRSDFPLVVNAGGDVSENRTLDWAVGSLPVRWSFSNGASQLNCNQSQISSVYVNLRDSSGQYVYEGAGTQLPCIATGGIEGATFDFLYAGNYTLVVQACDSSNRLYSSDQTNQPSVSVTAGNFPVLSSATPITLVPITGAFCP
;
A
#
# COMPACT_ATOMS: atom_id res chain seq x y z
N MET A 1 32.64 86.46 44.15
CA MET A 1 33.49 86.20 42.96
C MET A 1 33.51 84.69 42.76
N ALA A 2 32.54 84.16 42.00
CA ALA A 2 32.59 83.88 40.55
C ALA A 2 33.16 82.48 40.29
N THR A 3 32.28 81.48 40.41
CA THR A 3 32.51 80.06 40.10
C THR A 3 32.42 79.87 38.59
N LEU A 4 33.53 79.46 37.94
CA LEU A 4 33.54 79.08 36.52
C LEU A 4 32.92 77.69 36.36
N ALA A 5 31.84 77.60 35.58
CA ALA A 5 31.27 76.35 35.10
C ALA A 5 31.86 76.01 33.71
N ALA A 6 32.48 74.83 33.58
CA ALA A 6 32.97 74.32 32.30
C ALA A 6 31.86 73.51 31.61
N PHE A 7 31.39 74.00 30.46
CA PHE A 7 30.49 73.27 29.56
C PHE A 7 31.31 72.29 28.71
N VAL A 8 31.12 70.98 28.91
CA VAL A 8 31.60 69.95 27.98
C VAL A 8 30.53 69.76 26.90
N MET A 9 30.77 70.29 25.71
CA MET A 9 29.95 69.99 24.53
C MET A 9 30.36 68.63 23.97
N ALA A 10 29.61 67.58 24.30
CA ALA A 10 29.72 66.29 23.62
C ALA A 10 29.07 66.41 22.23
N SER A 11 29.89 66.60 21.20
CA SER A 11 29.46 66.47 19.82
C SER A 11 29.12 65.00 19.55
N SER A 12 27.84 64.66 19.47
CA SER A 12 27.37 63.40 18.90
C SER A 12 27.66 63.42 17.40
N GLY A 13 28.87 63.06 17.01
CA GLY A 13 29.22 62.84 15.62
C GLY A 13 28.43 61.65 15.10
N CYS A 14 27.46 61.89 14.21
CA CYS A 14 26.95 60.84 13.33
C CYS A 14 28.12 60.32 12.51
N VAL A 15 28.55 59.08 12.76
CA VAL A 15 29.39 58.36 11.80
C VAL A 15 28.52 58.13 10.57
N CYS A 16 28.72 58.95 9.54
CA CYS A 16 28.24 58.65 8.19
C CYS A 16 29.03 57.46 7.68
N VAL A 17 28.57 56.24 7.99
CA VAL A 17 28.99 55.06 7.25
C VAL A 17 28.40 55.25 5.86
N SER A 18 29.21 55.74 4.93
CA SER A 18 28.86 55.77 3.51
C SER A 18 28.76 54.32 3.05
N ASN A 19 27.60 53.70 3.22
CA ASN A 19 27.25 52.48 2.51
C ASN A 19 27.24 52.85 1.02
N THR A 20 28.39 52.69 0.36
CA THR A 20 28.57 52.91 -1.08
C THR A 20 27.84 51.88 -1.94
N GLY A 21 27.04 51.01 -1.33
CA GLY A 21 26.29 49.98 -2.03
C GLY A 21 25.00 50.53 -2.63
N ARG A 22 24.58 49.95 -3.75
CA ARG A 22 23.32 50.29 -4.41
C ARG A 22 22.17 49.54 -3.74
N SER A 23 21.06 50.23 -3.46
CA SER A 23 19.80 49.56 -3.14
C SER A 23 19.33 48.74 -4.35
N GLY A 24 18.54 47.70 -4.13
CA GLY A 24 17.99 46.87 -5.20
C GLY A 24 16.96 45.86 -4.72
N ASP A 25 16.46 45.08 -5.65
CA ASP A 25 15.47 44.03 -5.41
C ASP A 25 16.13 42.68 -5.09
N ILE A 26 15.45 41.84 -4.31
CA ILE A 26 15.84 40.45 -4.07
C ILE A 26 14.87 39.54 -4.80
N ILE A 27 15.38 38.71 -5.70
CA ILE A 27 14.61 37.71 -6.44
C ILE A 27 14.99 36.33 -5.92
N PHE A 28 14.06 35.66 -5.24
CA PHE A 28 14.21 34.26 -4.88
C PHE A 28 13.50 33.39 -5.92
N THR A 29 14.19 32.38 -6.45
CA THR A 29 13.56 31.19 -7.01
C THR A 29 13.75 30.04 -6.04
N TRP A 30 12.85 29.05 -6.05
CA TRP A 30 12.95 27.92 -5.15
C TRP A 30 12.62 26.58 -5.80
N ASN A 31 13.24 25.53 -5.26
CA ASN A 31 12.89 24.14 -5.50
C ASN A 31 12.93 23.35 -4.18
N PHE A 32 12.24 22.21 -4.16
CA PHE A 32 12.02 21.39 -2.97
C PHE A 32 12.82 20.11 -3.11
N ASN A 33 14.06 20.16 -2.63
CA ASN A 33 15.06 19.10 -2.82
C ASN A 33 15.31 18.75 -4.30
N GLY A 34 15.33 19.75 -5.18
CA GLY A 34 15.47 19.57 -6.63
C GLY A 34 14.15 19.34 -7.37
N GLN A 35 13.02 19.21 -6.67
CA GLN A 35 11.69 19.07 -7.28
C GLN A 35 11.03 20.45 -7.46
N PRO A 36 10.37 20.71 -8.60
CA PRO A 36 9.55 21.90 -8.80
C PRO A 36 8.23 21.79 -8.03
N CYS A 37 7.53 22.92 -7.84
CA CYS A 37 6.22 22.98 -7.16
C CYS A 37 5.21 21.93 -7.64
N ALA A 38 5.20 21.62 -8.94
CA ALA A 38 4.26 20.64 -9.51
C ALA A 38 4.47 19.20 -9.01
N LEU A 39 5.67 18.87 -8.51
CA LEU A 39 6.00 17.54 -8.00
C LEU A 39 5.97 17.44 -6.47
N VAL A 40 5.69 18.56 -5.77
CA VAL A 40 5.50 18.59 -4.30
C VAL A 40 4.12 19.15 -3.95
N PRO A 41 3.03 18.44 -4.30
CA PRO A 41 1.66 18.94 -4.14
C PRO A 41 1.27 19.22 -2.68
N ASP A 42 2.01 18.68 -1.72
CA ASP A 42 1.82 18.94 -0.29
C ASP A 42 2.24 20.37 0.12
N VAL A 43 3.04 21.08 -0.68
CA VAL A 43 3.41 22.47 -0.41
C VAL A 43 2.29 23.40 -0.88
N ALA A 44 1.48 23.88 0.07
CA ALA A 44 0.40 24.82 -0.20
C ALA A 44 0.90 26.27 -0.34
N GLN A 45 1.91 26.66 0.46
CA GLN A 45 2.44 28.01 0.48
C GLN A 45 3.93 28.05 0.81
N VAL A 46 4.59 29.15 0.47
CA VAL A 46 5.99 29.43 0.78
C VAL A 46 6.08 30.68 1.66
N SER A 47 6.62 30.53 2.85
CA SER A 47 6.90 31.64 3.77
C SER A 47 8.36 32.07 3.65
N VAL A 48 8.59 33.37 3.45
CA VAL A 48 9.89 34.01 3.45
C VAL A 48 9.97 34.92 4.67
N GLN A 49 11.03 34.76 5.45
CA GLN A 49 11.33 35.60 6.61
C GLN A 49 12.72 36.21 6.45
N ILE A 50 12.78 37.54 6.53
CA ILE A 50 14.03 38.30 6.63
C ILE A 50 13.95 39.11 7.93
N PRO A 51 14.74 38.77 8.97
CA PRO A 51 14.66 39.45 10.26
C PRO A 51 14.80 40.97 10.14
N GLY A 52 13.92 41.70 10.83
CA GLY A 52 13.89 43.17 10.79
C GLY A 52 13.25 43.77 9.54
N GLN A 53 12.71 42.96 8.62
CA GLN A 53 11.97 43.42 7.45
C GLN A 53 10.50 43.00 7.53
N THR A 54 9.59 43.88 7.11
CA THR A 54 8.17 43.55 6.92
C THR A 54 7.93 43.33 5.44
N LEU A 55 7.58 42.10 5.06
CA LEU A 55 7.35 41.72 3.67
C LEU A 55 5.87 41.84 3.31
N GLN A 56 5.59 42.03 2.01
CA GLN A 56 4.22 41.97 1.47
C GLN A 56 3.58 40.61 1.80
N ASN A 57 2.25 40.59 1.97
CA ASN A 57 1.49 39.40 2.37
C ASN A 57 2.01 38.71 3.64
N ASN A 58 2.61 39.48 4.55
CA ASN A 58 3.28 38.97 5.74
C ASN A 58 4.37 37.92 5.43
N GLY A 59 4.98 38.01 4.24
CA GLY A 59 6.00 37.07 3.79
C GLY A 59 5.46 35.73 3.31
N VAL A 60 4.15 35.57 3.10
CA VAL A 60 3.54 34.31 2.64
C VAL A 60 3.13 34.45 1.17
N TYR A 61 3.58 33.51 0.36
CA TYR A 61 3.38 33.50 -1.09
C TYR A 61 2.90 32.13 -1.57
N GLY A 62 2.30 32.08 -2.76
CA GLY A 62 2.01 30.80 -3.41
C GLY A 62 3.29 30.08 -3.80
N CYS A 63 3.23 28.77 -4.03
CA CYS A 63 4.39 28.02 -4.54
C CYS A 63 4.84 28.56 -5.91
N ILE A 64 3.88 28.92 -6.77
CA ILE A 64 4.10 29.60 -8.05
C ILE A 64 3.49 31.00 -7.96
N ASN A 65 4.28 32.04 -8.23
CA ASN A 65 3.83 33.43 -8.29
C ASN A 65 4.07 33.97 -9.69
N SER A 66 3.02 34.45 -10.35
CA SER A 66 3.09 35.01 -11.72
C SER A 66 3.83 34.10 -12.71
N GLY A 67 3.60 32.78 -12.64
CA GLY A 67 4.18 31.78 -13.55
C GLY A 67 5.58 31.30 -13.19
N THR A 68 6.20 31.77 -12.10
CA THR A 68 7.54 31.33 -11.64
C THR A 68 7.48 30.78 -10.22
N ALA A 69 8.23 29.71 -9.94
CA ALA A 69 8.45 29.21 -8.58
C ALA A 69 9.45 30.14 -7.85
N GLY A 70 8.93 31.23 -7.29
CA GLY A 70 9.75 32.28 -6.72
C GLY A 70 8.98 33.54 -6.34
N ILE A 71 9.69 34.55 -5.85
CA ILE A 71 9.16 35.88 -5.53
C ILE A 71 10.23 36.95 -5.80
N ARG A 72 9.78 38.16 -6.18
CA ARG A 72 10.60 39.37 -6.19
C ARG A 72 10.17 40.28 -5.04
N LEU A 73 11.12 40.59 -4.15
CA LEU A 73 10.96 41.52 -3.04
C LEU A 73 11.63 42.85 -3.40
N LEU A 74 10.93 43.96 -3.21
CA LEU A 74 11.32 45.26 -3.78
C LEU A 74 12.07 46.16 -2.78
N ASN A 75 12.99 46.98 -3.29
CA ASN A 75 13.57 48.15 -2.60
C ASN A 75 14.38 47.86 -1.30
N PHE A 76 15.23 46.84 -1.30
CA PHE A 76 16.13 46.57 -0.19
C PHE A 76 17.32 47.54 -0.22
N ARG A 77 17.70 48.06 0.96
CA ARG A 77 18.93 48.86 1.09
C ARG A 77 20.14 47.97 0.86
N ALA A 78 21.26 48.57 0.45
CA ALA A 78 22.50 47.83 0.37
C ALA A 78 22.90 47.26 1.75
N GLY A 79 23.26 45.98 1.78
CA GLY A 79 23.57 45.27 3.02
C GLY A 79 23.45 43.75 2.88
N THR A 80 23.86 43.02 3.91
CA THR A 80 23.69 41.56 4.00
C THR A 80 22.53 41.24 4.92
N TYR A 81 21.62 40.39 4.45
CA TYR A 81 20.41 39.98 5.15
C TYR A 81 20.44 38.47 5.37
N ASP A 82 20.14 38.03 6.58
CA ASP A 82 19.79 36.64 6.85
C ASP A 82 18.37 36.36 6.34
N TYR A 83 18.12 35.16 5.83
CA TYR A 83 16.79 34.75 5.40
C TYR A 83 16.46 33.32 5.84
N THR A 84 15.18 33.05 5.99
CA THR A 84 14.59 31.70 6.09
C THR A 84 13.47 31.59 5.05
N ILE A 85 13.49 30.54 4.23
CA ILE A 85 12.41 30.21 3.31
C ILE A 85 11.86 28.84 3.71
N SER A 86 10.54 28.76 3.89
CA SER A 86 9.83 27.56 4.36
C SER A 86 8.70 27.19 3.41
N GLY A 87 8.71 25.97 2.90
CA GLY A 87 7.55 25.36 2.24
C GLY A 87 6.62 24.76 3.29
N GLN A 88 5.36 25.17 3.27
CA GLN A 88 4.36 24.80 4.27
C GLN A 88 3.18 24.06 3.65
N ASP A 89 2.63 23.11 4.39
CA ASP A 89 1.39 22.44 4.02
C ASP A 89 0.15 23.34 4.24
N SER A 90 -1.04 22.82 3.92
CA SER A 90 -2.31 23.56 4.07
C SER A 90 -2.67 23.90 5.52
N ARG A 91 -1.96 23.33 6.50
CA ARG A 91 -2.11 23.59 7.94
C ARG A 91 -1.04 24.57 8.45
N GLY A 92 -0.12 25.00 7.60
CA GLY A 92 1.01 25.87 7.98
C GLY A 92 2.21 25.12 8.55
N VAL A 93 2.23 23.78 8.50
CA VAL A 93 3.36 22.98 8.99
C VAL A 93 4.51 23.08 8.01
N VAL A 94 5.71 23.37 8.50
CA VAL A 94 6.92 23.48 7.66
C VAL A 94 7.39 22.09 7.27
N ILE A 95 7.24 21.76 5.98
CA ILE A 95 7.66 20.48 5.41
C ILE A 95 8.96 20.61 4.61
N TYR A 96 9.33 21.82 4.18
CA TYR A 96 10.62 22.09 3.56
C TYR A 96 11.20 23.39 4.10
N GLN A 97 12.53 23.48 4.24
CA GLN A 97 13.17 24.69 4.74
C GLN A 97 14.56 24.93 4.13
N ALA A 98 14.89 26.20 3.95
CA ALA A 98 16.24 26.69 3.67
C ALA A 98 16.53 27.93 4.52
N THR A 99 17.77 28.10 4.93
CA THR A 99 18.28 29.30 5.59
C THR A 99 19.55 29.75 4.92
N GLY A 100 19.79 31.05 4.81
CA GLY A 100 21.00 31.57 4.21
C GLY A 100 21.20 33.06 4.40
N LYS A 101 22.14 33.62 3.64
CA LYS A 101 22.43 35.06 3.58
C LYS A 101 22.33 35.55 2.15
N VAL A 102 21.84 36.78 1.98
CA VAL A 102 21.83 37.50 0.70
C VAL A 102 22.47 38.86 0.87
N THR A 103 23.36 39.24 -0.04
CA THR A 103 24.01 40.55 -0.03
C THR A 103 23.44 41.40 -1.16
N VAL A 104 22.78 42.50 -0.80
CA VAL A 104 22.19 43.48 -1.71
C VAL A 104 23.22 44.55 -2.03
N ASN A 105 23.52 44.70 -3.32
CA ASN A 105 24.36 45.76 -3.88
C ASN A 105 23.87 46.07 -5.31
N GLY A 106 22.60 46.41 -5.41
CA GLY A 106 21.78 46.32 -6.63
C GLY A 106 20.88 45.08 -6.59
N ASP A 107 20.19 44.83 -7.70
CA ASP A 107 19.29 43.68 -7.82
C ASP A 107 20.07 42.37 -7.73
N VAL A 108 19.55 41.43 -6.96
CA VAL A 108 20.16 40.11 -6.73
C VAL A 108 19.15 39.01 -6.98
N ALA A 109 19.57 37.96 -7.67
CA ALA A 109 18.77 36.76 -7.89
C ALA A 109 19.43 35.55 -7.25
N MET A 110 18.65 34.71 -6.59
CA MET A 110 19.13 33.51 -5.91
C MET A 110 18.19 32.33 -6.18
N ASP A 111 18.79 31.18 -6.50
CA ASP A 111 18.06 29.91 -6.52
C ASP A 111 18.26 29.18 -5.20
N VAL A 112 17.16 28.89 -4.52
CA VAL A 112 17.15 28.34 -3.17
C VAL A 112 16.60 26.92 -3.19
N LYS A 113 17.46 25.95 -2.88
CA LYS A 113 17.06 24.57 -2.64
C LYS A 113 16.61 24.40 -1.20
N LEU A 114 15.31 24.15 -0.99
CA LEU A 114 14.77 23.81 0.33
C LEU A 114 14.96 22.32 0.58
N LEU A 115 15.37 21.95 1.79
CA LEU A 115 15.53 20.55 2.21
C LEU A 115 14.29 20.11 3.00
N PRO A 116 13.88 18.83 2.90
CA PRO A 116 12.73 18.31 3.63
C PRO A 116 12.98 18.34 5.13
N THR A 117 11.94 18.64 5.90
CA THR A 117 11.92 18.47 7.37
C THR A 117 11.39 17.08 7.72
N ALA A 118 11.35 16.73 9.00
CA ALA A 118 10.79 15.45 9.45
C ALA A 118 9.31 15.24 9.09
N ASP A 119 8.58 16.31 8.79
CA ASP A 119 7.16 16.28 8.43
C ASP A 119 6.92 16.18 6.91
N ALA A 120 7.95 16.32 6.07
CA ALA A 120 7.81 16.14 4.63
C ALA A 120 7.53 14.67 4.30
N LYS A 121 6.31 14.41 3.83
CA LYS A 121 5.92 13.10 3.31
C LYS A 121 6.81 12.71 2.12
N GLY A 122 7.15 11.44 2.05
CA GLY A 122 7.83 10.84 0.92
C GLY A 122 6.88 10.03 0.04
N SER A 123 7.47 9.30 -0.90
CA SER A 123 6.74 8.46 -1.84
C SER A 123 7.44 7.12 -2.07
N ALA A 124 6.72 6.17 -2.64
CA ALA A 124 7.22 4.84 -2.97
C ALA A 124 6.82 4.43 -4.40
N TYR A 125 7.71 3.74 -5.09
CA TYR A 125 7.42 2.96 -6.30
C TYR A 125 7.41 1.48 -5.95
N LEU A 126 6.25 0.85 -6.09
CA LEU A 126 6.06 -0.54 -5.70
C LEU A 126 5.94 -1.43 -6.93
N PHE A 127 6.69 -2.53 -6.90
CA PHE A 127 6.70 -3.57 -7.92
C PHE A 127 6.39 -4.92 -7.28
N TRP A 128 5.82 -5.83 -8.06
CA TRP A 128 5.54 -7.18 -7.59
C TRP A 128 5.85 -8.25 -8.61
N THR A 129 6.11 -9.44 -8.08
CA THR A 129 6.21 -10.71 -8.82
C THR A 129 5.33 -11.76 -8.15
N PHE A 130 5.00 -12.81 -8.90
CA PHE A 130 4.26 -13.95 -8.38
C PHE A 130 5.21 -15.15 -8.20
N PRO A 131 4.97 -16.02 -7.21
CA PRO A 131 5.81 -17.18 -6.96
C PRO A 131 5.70 -18.17 -8.14
N SER A 132 6.83 -18.74 -8.54
CA SER A 132 6.87 -19.79 -9.57
C SER A 132 6.30 -21.08 -9.01
N SER A 133 5.06 -21.43 -9.36
CA SER A 133 4.40 -22.66 -8.86
C SER A 133 3.62 -23.39 -9.95
N SER A 134 3.19 -24.62 -9.65
CA SER A 134 2.51 -25.54 -10.57
C SER A 134 1.12 -25.06 -11.02
N LYS A 135 0.52 -24.12 -10.30
CA LYS A 135 -0.75 -23.45 -10.64
C LYS A 135 -0.44 -21.98 -10.92
N ILE A 136 -0.40 -21.61 -12.21
CA ILE A 136 -0.07 -20.24 -12.62
C ILE A 136 -1.32 -19.37 -12.45
N VAL A 137 -1.35 -18.55 -11.40
CA VAL A 137 -2.26 -17.40 -11.30
C VAL A 137 -1.41 -16.15 -11.49
N ASP A 138 -1.48 -15.56 -12.67
CA ASP A 138 -0.74 -14.36 -13.06
C ASP A 138 -1.70 -13.22 -13.43
N CYS A 139 -1.21 -12.18 -14.10
CA CYS A 139 -2.04 -11.06 -14.53
C CYS A 139 -3.09 -11.40 -15.62
N SER A 140 -3.13 -12.63 -16.15
CA SER A 140 -4.28 -13.09 -16.95
C SER A 140 -5.52 -13.36 -16.09
N ARG A 141 -5.32 -13.66 -14.80
CA ARG A 141 -6.38 -13.94 -13.83
C ARG A 141 -6.52 -12.85 -12.77
N ILE A 142 -5.41 -12.27 -12.31
CA ILE A 142 -5.41 -11.14 -11.39
C ILE A 142 -5.77 -9.87 -12.15
N ALA A 143 -6.83 -9.20 -11.71
CA ALA A 143 -7.26 -7.93 -12.28
C ALA A 143 -6.49 -6.76 -11.64
N THR A 144 -6.41 -6.75 -10.32
CA THR A 144 -5.92 -5.60 -9.55
C THR A 144 -5.04 -6.02 -8.36
N VAL A 145 -4.09 -5.17 -8.01
CA VAL A 145 -3.32 -5.24 -6.76
C VAL A 145 -3.66 -4.01 -5.92
N ASP A 146 -4.21 -4.27 -4.75
CA ASP A 146 -4.52 -3.26 -3.75
C ASP A 146 -3.27 -2.94 -2.94
N VAL A 147 -2.97 -1.66 -2.80
CA VAL A 147 -1.81 -1.14 -2.07
C VAL A 147 -2.30 -0.40 -0.83
N SER A 148 -1.94 -0.93 0.33
CA SER A 148 -2.26 -0.29 1.62
C SER A 148 -0.99 0.13 2.35
N VAL A 149 -1.06 1.25 3.06
CA VAL A 149 0.01 1.78 3.91
C VAL A 149 -0.55 1.88 5.33
N ASN A 150 0.09 1.19 6.28
CA ASN A 150 -0.33 1.12 7.68
C ASN A 150 -1.81 0.71 7.85
N GLY A 151 -2.27 -0.22 7.00
CA GLY A 151 -3.65 -0.74 7.00
C GLY A 151 -4.68 0.12 6.26
N ALA A 152 -4.33 1.33 5.81
CA ALA A 152 -5.22 2.16 4.99
C ALA A 152 -4.99 1.89 3.50
N LEU A 153 -6.04 1.55 2.76
CA LEU A 153 -5.99 1.42 1.30
C LEU A 153 -5.69 2.77 0.67
N ILE A 154 -4.59 2.88 -0.07
CA ILE A 154 -4.18 4.12 -0.74
C ILE A 154 -4.59 4.10 -2.21
N THR A 155 -4.36 2.97 -2.88
CA THR A 155 -4.68 2.83 -4.31
C THR A 155 -4.90 1.37 -4.69
N SER A 156 -5.60 1.15 -5.80
CA SER A 156 -5.73 -0.14 -6.47
C SER A 156 -5.22 0.03 -7.89
N ALA A 157 -4.23 -0.77 -8.28
CA ALA A 157 -3.61 -0.67 -9.59
C ALA A 157 -3.89 -1.93 -10.42
N PRO A 158 -4.01 -1.83 -11.76
CA PRO A 158 -4.03 -3.00 -12.64
C PRO A 158 -2.81 -3.90 -12.40
N CYS A 159 -3.01 -5.22 -12.45
CA CYS A 159 -1.93 -6.18 -12.20
C CYS A 159 -0.68 -5.94 -13.06
N SER A 160 -0.87 -5.57 -14.33
CA SER A 160 0.21 -5.33 -15.28
C SER A 160 1.05 -4.09 -15.00
N GLN A 161 0.57 -3.16 -14.17
CA GLN A 161 1.27 -1.90 -13.90
C GLN A 161 2.50 -2.11 -13.01
N GLY A 162 2.36 -2.85 -11.91
CA GLY A 162 3.49 -3.14 -11.00
C GLY A 162 4.20 -4.46 -11.30
N TRP A 163 3.73 -5.24 -12.26
CA TRP A 163 4.30 -6.56 -12.54
C TRP A 163 5.68 -6.45 -13.21
N ALA A 164 6.74 -6.69 -12.43
CA ALA A 164 8.12 -6.72 -12.92
C ALA A 164 8.46 -8.08 -13.57
N GLY A 165 7.75 -8.42 -14.65
CA GLY A 165 8.07 -9.61 -15.44
C GLY A 165 9.52 -9.60 -15.97
N PRO A 166 10.09 -10.75 -16.37
CA PRO A 166 11.47 -10.82 -16.86
C PRO A 166 11.68 -9.90 -18.08
N GLY A 167 12.58 -8.93 -17.96
CA GLY A 167 12.97 -8.05 -19.07
C GLY A 167 12.05 -6.87 -19.35
N LEU A 168 11.00 -6.65 -18.54
CA LEU A 168 10.19 -5.43 -18.60
C LEU A 168 10.70 -4.44 -17.54
N SER A 169 10.78 -3.16 -17.92
CA SER A 169 10.91 -2.04 -16.98
C SER A 169 9.57 -1.30 -16.88
N PRO A 170 8.50 -1.92 -16.32
CA PRO A 170 7.24 -1.22 -16.17
C PRO A 170 7.38 -0.11 -15.13
N PRO A 171 6.59 0.97 -15.24
CA PRO A 171 6.53 1.97 -14.18
C PRO A 171 5.81 1.32 -13.00
N GLY A 172 6.56 1.03 -11.92
CA GLY A 172 5.98 0.57 -10.66
C GLY A 172 4.86 1.50 -10.18
N VAL A 173 4.01 1.01 -9.30
CA VAL A 173 2.89 1.81 -8.78
C VAL A 173 3.46 2.92 -7.89
N TYR A 174 3.24 4.17 -8.29
CA TYR A 174 3.62 5.33 -7.49
C TYR A 174 2.59 5.57 -6.38
N VAL A 175 3.08 5.66 -5.15
CA VAL A 175 2.32 5.93 -3.94
C VAL A 175 2.95 7.13 -3.27
N SER A 176 2.23 8.24 -3.16
CA SER A 176 2.74 9.46 -2.50
C SER A 176 2.05 9.70 -1.16
N GLY A 177 2.57 10.67 -0.43
CA GLY A 177 1.98 11.13 0.82
C GLY A 177 2.24 10.18 2.00
N ILE A 178 3.30 9.38 1.93
CA ILE A 178 3.69 8.45 2.98
C ILE A 178 4.50 9.21 4.04
N PHE A 179 4.13 9.07 5.31
CA PHE A 179 4.88 9.71 6.38
C PHE A 179 6.29 9.11 6.50
N PRO A 180 7.31 9.92 6.79
CA PRO A 180 8.68 9.43 6.94
C PRO A 180 8.82 8.44 8.10
N GLY A 181 9.76 7.51 7.95
CA GLY A 181 10.03 6.43 8.91
C GLY A 181 9.58 5.07 8.41
N GLN A 182 9.47 4.12 9.34
CA GLN A 182 9.06 2.75 9.04
C GLN A 182 7.54 2.67 8.90
N ASN A 183 7.09 2.18 7.74
CA ASN A 183 5.70 1.95 7.40
C ASN A 183 5.48 0.46 7.11
N THR A 184 4.27 -0.05 7.32
CA THR A 184 3.86 -1.37 6.85
C THR A 184 3.13 -1.22 5.53
N ILE A 185 3.64 -1.88 4.50
CA ILE A 185 3.01 -1.94 3.18
C ILE A 185 2.32 -3.29 3.03
N THR A 186 1.08 -3.28 2.58
CA THR A 186 0.34 -4.48 2.18
C THR A 186 0.08 -4.41 0.68
N LEU A 187 0.51 -5.44 -0.04
CA LEU A 187 0.12 -5.69 -1.43
C LEU A 187 -0.85 -6.87 -1.44
N ALA A 188 -2.05 -6.71 -1.98
CA ALA A 188 -3.05 -7.77 -2.05
C ALA A 188 -3.62 -7.90 -3.46
N ALA A 189 -3.41 -9.05 -4.10
CA ALA A 189 -3.77 -9.29 -5.50
C ALA A 189 -5.10 -10.04 -5.62
N ARG A 190 -6.05 -9.48 -6.37
CA ARG A 190 -7.39 -10.04 -6.57
C ARG A 190 -7.84 -10.08 -8.02
N ASP A 191 -8.75 -11.01 -8.33
CA ASP A 191 -9.41 -11.07 -9.64
C ASP A 191 -10.57 -10.07 -9.78
N ALA A 192 -11.26 -10.11 -10.92
CA ALA A 192 -12.39 -9.25 -11.22
C ALA A 192 -13.60 -9.46 -10.28
N ASN A 193 -13.68 -10.60 -9.60
CA ASN A 193 -14.72 -10.91 -8.62
C ASN A 193 -14.30 -10.54 -7.19
N SER A 194 -13.18 -9.84 -7.03
CA SER A 194 -12.59 -9.46 -5.75
C SER A 194 -12.14 -10.63 -4.88
N PHE A 195 -11.85 -11.78 -5.48
CA PHE A 195 -11.24 -12.90 -4.77
C PHE A 195 -9.72 -12.74 -4.70
N PHE A 196 -9.14 -12.79 -3.49
CA PHE A 196 -7.71 -12.59 -3.28
C PHE A 196 -6.93 -13.89 -3.41
N TYR A 197 -5.90 -13.89 -4.25
CA TYR A 197 -5.01 -15.05 -4.45
C TYR A 197 -3.67 -14.86 -3.74
N TYR A 198 -3.19 -13.61 -3.70
CA TYR A 198 -1.89 -13.29 -3.13
C TYR A 198 -1.97 -12.13 -2.16
N ARG A 199 -1.09 -12.16 -1.16
CA ARG A 199 -0.90 -11.09 -0.20
C ARG A 199 0.55 -11.06 0.25
N SER A 200 1.10 -9.87 0.47
CA SER A 200 2.38 -9.70 1.15
C SER A 200 2.33 -8.47 2.03
N ASP A 201 2.81 -8.61 3.26
CA ASP A 201 2.91 -7.54 4.25
C ASP A 201 4.41 -7.38 4.60
N PHE A 202 4.97 -6.18 4.40
CA PHE A 202 6.40 -5.94 4.64
C PHE A 202 6.68 -4.53 5.17
N PRO A 203 7.76 -4.35 5.95
CA PRO A 203 8.19 -3.02 6.36
C PRO A 203 8.87 -2.28 5.21
N LEU A 204 8.58 -0.99 5.06
CA LEU A 204 9.24 -0.07 4.12
C LEU A 204 9.66 1.19 4.87
N VAL A 205 10.93 1.58 4.76
CA VAL A 205 11.42 2.84 5.33
C VAL A 205 11.35 3.93 4.27
N VAL A 206 10.59 4.99 4.57
CA VAL A 206 10.45 6.16 3.69
C VAL A 206 11.23 7.33 4.28
N ASN A 207 12.10 7.94 3.48
CA ASN A 207 12.83 9.14 3.88
C ASN A 207 11.96 10.39 3.69
N ALA A 208 12.16 11.41 4.52
CA ALA A 208 11.42 12.64 4.40
C ALA A 208 11.66 13.33 3.06
N GLY A 209 10.57 13.66 2.35
CA GLY A 209 10.59 14.22 0.99
C GLY A 209 11.39 13.40 -0.02
N GLY A 210 11.58 12.10 0.24
CA GLY A 210 12.34 11.18 -0.61
C GLY A 210 11.47 10.12 -1.25
N ASP A 211 11.98 9.55 -2.34
CA ASP A 211 11.38 8.41 -3.03
C ASP A 211 12.10 7.12 -2.65
N VAL A 212 11.36 6.03 -2.49
CA VAL A 212 11.90 4.67 -2.34
C VAL A 212 11.31 3.76 -3.40
N SER A 213 12.09 2.79 -3.88
CA SER A 213 11.62 1.79 -4.84
C SER A 213 11.77 0.40 -4.25
N GLU A 214 10.73 -0.42 -4.32
CA GLU A 214 10.72 -1.74 -3.69
C GLU A 214 10.01 -2.77 -4.57
N ASN A 215 10.65 -3.92 -4.78
CA ASN A 215 10.07 -5.05 -5.51
C ASN A 215 9.81 -6.23 -4.57
N ARG A 216 8.61 -6.81 -4.64
CA ARG A 216 8.20 -7.90 -3.74
C ARG A 216 7.57 -9.06 -4.47
N THR A 217 8.08 -10.26 -4.19
CA THR A 217 7.36 -11.49 -4.51
C THR A 217 6.18 -11.61 -3.55
N LEU A 218 4.97 -11.74 -4.09
CA LEU A 218 3.78 -11.92 -3.26
C LEU A 218 3.67 -13.35 -2.74
N ASP A 219 3.05 -13.52 -1.59
CA ASP A 219 2.81 -14.83 -1.00
C ASP A 219 1.40 -15.31 -1.35
N TRP A 220 1.24 -16.61 -1.53
CA TRP A 220 -0.09 -17.18 -1.71
C TRP A 220 -0.94 -16.91 -0.46
N ALA A 221 -2.16 -16.41 -0.66
CA ALA A 221 -3.19 -16.33 0.38
C ALA A 221 -4.09 -17.58 0.40
N VAL A 222 -3.99 -18.40 -0.66
CA VAL A 222 -4.84 -19.56 -0.90
C VAL A 222 -4.02 -20.82 -1.17
N GLY A 223 -4.63 -21.99 -0.98
CA GLY A 223 -4.09 -23.30 -1.36
C GLY A 223 -5.14 -24.14 -2.06
N SER A 224 -4.96 -25.46 -2.10
CA SER A 224 -6.04 -26.38 -2.48
C SER A 224 -6.33 -27.42 -1.42
N LEU A 225 -7.55 -27.98 -1.51
CA LEU A 225 -7.99 -29.11 -0.70
C LEU A 225 -8.41 -30.26 -1.61
N PRO A 226 -7.60 -31.33 -1.74
CA PRO A 226 -8.05 -32.57 -2.35
C PRO A 226 -8.93 -33.32 -1.34
N VAL A 227 -10.16 -33.62 -1.74
CA VAL A 227 -11.12 -34.40 -0.98
C VAL A 227 -11.38 -35.69 -1.73
N ARG A 228 -11.13 -36.82 -1.08
CA ARG A 228 -11.54 -38.13 -1.59
C ARG A 228 -12.65 -38.69 -0.72
N TRP A 229 -13.52 -39.49 -1.33
CA TRP A 229 -14.59 -40.17 -0.63
C TRP A 229 -14.61 -41.64 -1.01
N SER A 230 -15.23 -42.41 -0.12
CA SER A 230 -15.62 -43.79 -0.36
C SER A 230 -16.91 -44.05 0.42
N PHE A 231 -17.60 -45.14 0.12
CA PHE A 231 -18.88 -45.43 0.77
C PHE A 231 -18.75 -46.71 1.58
N SER A 232 -19.58 -46.88 2.62
CA SER A 232 -19.69 -48.15 3.32
C SER A 232 -21.14 -48.48 3.58
N ASN A 233 -21.49 -49.76 3.50
CA ASN A 233 -22.79 -50.29 3.94
C ASN A 233 -22.72 -50.91 5.34
N GLY A 234 -21.64 -50.68 6.09
CA GLY A 234 -21.37 -51.30 7.39
C GLY A 234 -20.64 -52.65 7.32
N ALA A 235 -20.68 -53.35 6.18
CA ALA A 235 -20.01 -54.63 5.98
C ALA A 235 -18.79 -54.54 5.06
N SER A 236 -18.86 -53.70 4.02
CA SER A 236 -17.79 -53.50 3.05
C SER A 236 -17.65 -52.03 2.67
N GLN A 237 -16.47 -51.69 2.16
CA GLN A 237 -16.25 -50.43 1.46
C GLN A 237 -16.74 -50.58 0.01
N LEU A 238 -17.41 -49.57 -0.50
CA LEU A 238 -18.03 -49.52 -1.82
C LEU A 238 -17.46 -48.33 -2.58
N ASN A 239 -17.30 -48.52 -3.89
CA ASN A 239 -17.04 -47.46 -4.85
C ASN A 239 -18.36 -46.84 -5.36
N CYS A 240 -18.30 -45.77 -6.14
CA CYS A 240 -19.44 -45.04 -6.72
C CYS A 240 -20.39 -45.95 -7.50
N ASN A 241 -19.84 -46.88 -8.29
CA ASN A 241 -20.65 -47.80 -9.11
C ASN A 241 -21.39 -48.81 -8.23
N GLN A 242 -20.73 -49.35 -7.21
CA GLN A 242 -21.30 -50.31 -6.27
C GLN A 242 -22.33 -49.67 -5.34
N SER A 243 -22.10 -48.41 -4.94
CA SER A 243 -23.06 -47.64 -4.13
C SER A 243 -24.21 -47.05 -4.95
N GLN A 244 -24.12 -47.09 -6.29
CA GLN A 244 -25.08 -46.46 -7.20
C GLN A 244 -25.21 -44.95 -6.96
N ILE A 245 -24.11 -44.30 -6.57
CA ILE A 245 -24.03 -42.86 -6.31
C ILE A 245 -23.38 -42.20 -7.52
N SER A 246 -24.09 -41.25 -8.12
CA SER A 246 -23.61 -40.49 -9.27
C SER A 246 -23.06 -39.11 -8.90
N SER A 247 -23.51 -38.53 -7.79
CA SER A 247 -23.12 -37.19 -7.32
C SER A 247 -22.81 -37.18 -5.83
N VAL A 248 -21.86 -36.33 -5.45
CA VAL A 248 -21.48 -36.06 -4.07
C VAL A 248 -21.54 -34.55 -3.83
N TYR A 249 -22.16 -34.15 -2.73
CA TYR A 249 -22.21 -32.78 -2.25
C TYR A 249 -21.14 -32.59 -1.19
N VAL A 250 -20.32 -31.55 -1.36
CA VAL A 250 -19.26 -31.21 -0.41
C VAL A 250 -19.43 -29.77 0.03
N ASN A 251 -19.47 -29.58 1.34
CA ASN A 251 -19.42 -28.27 1.96
C ASN A 251 -18.27 -28.20 2.97
N LEU A 252 -17.74 -27.00 3.17
CA LEU A 252 -16.73 -26.72 4.17
C LEU A 252 -17.32 -25.74 5.18
N ARG A 253 -17.01 -25.96 6.45
CA ARG A 253 -17.32 -25.03 7.52
C ARG A 253 -16.02 -24.40 8.01
N ASP A 254 -15.92 -23.08 7.94
CA ASP A 254 -14.73 -22.37 8.41
C ASP A 254 -14.65 -22.34 9.95
N SER A 255 -13.57 -21.75 10.47
CA SER A 255 -13.35 -21.60 11.92
C SER A 255 -14.43 -20.76 12.64
N SER A 256 -15.21 -19.96 11.92
CA SER A 256 -16.33 -19.18 12.45
C SER A 256 -17.64 -19.97 12.48
N GLY A 257 -17.64 -21.18 11.93
CA GLY A 257 -18.84 -22.00 11.82
C GLY A 257 -19.72 -21.63 10.62
N GLN A 258 -19.22 -20.83 9.67
CA GLN A 258 -19.96 -20.49 8.46
C GLN A 258 -19.65 -21.49 7.35
N TYR A 259 -20.67 -21.83 6.55
CA TYR A 259 -20.49 -22.65 5.36
C TYR A 259 -19.86 -21.83 4.24
N VAL A 260 -18.86 -22.40 3.58
CA VAL A 260 -18.18 -21.77 2.44
C VAL A 260 -19.07 -21.74 1.20
N TYR A 261 -19.90 -22.76 1.02
CA TYR A 261 -20.87 -22.85 -0.07
C TYR A 261 -22.30 -22.83 0.47
N GLU A 262 -23.23 -22.33 -0.33
CA GLU A 262 -24.65 -22.32 0.04
C GLU A 262 -25.25 -23.75 0.08
N GLY A 263 -26.29 -23.93 0.90
CA GLY A 263 -27.04 -25.19 1.00
C GLY A 263 -26.20 -26.41 1.40
N ALA A 264 -26.43 -27.54 0.71
CA ALA A 264 -25.70 -28.79 0.92
C ALA A 264 -24.23 -28.73 0.42
N GLY A 265 -23.86 -27.63 -0.24
CA GLY A 265 -22.53 -27.41 -0.79
C GLY A 265 -22.46 -27.59 -2.31
N THR A 266 -21.24 -27.78 -2.81
CA THR A 266 -21.00 -27.93 -4.25
C THR A 266 -21.31 -29.36 -4.69
N GLN A 267 -22.19 -29.52 -5.67
CA GLN A 267 -22.46 -30.82 -6.30
C GLN A 267 -21.33 -31.18 -7.26
N LEU A 268 -20.76 -32.37 -7.07
CA LEU A 268 -19.65 -32.90 -7.85
C LEU A 268 -20.00 -34.29 -8.38
N PRO A 269 -19.47 -34.69 -9.54
CA PRO A 269 -19.59 -36.08 -9.98
C PRO A 269 -18.87 -37.00 -8.99
N CYS A 270 -19.44 -38.19 -8.72
CA CYS A 270 -18.87 -39.13 -7.77
C CYS A 270 -17.46 -39.60 -8.16
N ILE A 271 -17.21 -39.73 -9.47
CA ILE A 271 -15.89 -39.98 -10.05
C ILE A 271 -15.48 -38.73 -10.81
N ALA A 272 -14.40 -38.08 -10.40
CA ALA A 272 -13.88 -36.90 -11.09
C ALA A 272 -12.86 -37.26 -12.17
N THR A 273 -12.26 -36.22 -12.76
CA THR A 273 -11.22 -36.32 -13.80
C THR A 273 -10.07 -37.23 -13.33
N GLY A 274 -9.77 -38.25 -14.12
CA GLY A 274 -8.72 -39.23 -13.81
C GLY A 274 -9.22 -40.52 -13.15
N GLY A 275 -10.53 -40.73 -13.03
CA GLY A 275 -11.10 -41.99 -12.53
C GLY A 275 -10.99 -42.17 -11.02
N ILE A 276 -10.70 -41.10 -10.28
CA ILE A 276 -10.57 -41.09 -8.82
C ILE A 276 -11.87 -40.57 -8.20
N GLU A 277 -12.31 -41.22 -7.13
CA GLU A 277 -13.46 -40.82 -6.30
C GLU A 277 -13.05 -39.68 -5.37
N GLY A 278 -13.34 -38.46 -5.80
CA GLY A 278 -12.90 -37.26 -5.11
C GLY A 278 -12.89 -36.04 -6.02
N ALA A 279 -12.60 -34.87 -5.46
CA ALA A 279 -12.38 -33.64 -6.20
C ALA A 279 -11.31 -32.79 -5.52
N THR A 280 -10.71 -31.85 -6.26
CA THR A 280 -9.81 -30.85 -5.68
C THR A 280 -10.49 -29.50 -5.70
N PHE A 281 -10.57 -28.88 -4.53
CA PHE A 281 -11.03 -27.50 -4.37
C PHE A 281 -9.83 -26.58 -4.46
N ASP A 282 -9.59 -26.03 -5.65
CA ASP A 282 -8.51 -25.09 -5.89
C ASP A 282 -8.87 -23.70 -5.33
N PHE A 283 -7.86 -22.99 -4.82
CA PHE A 283 -7.97 -21.61 -4.35
C PHE A 283 -8.91 -21.42 -3.15
N LEU A 284 -8.79 -22.27 -2.14
CA LEU A 284 -9.40 -22.01 -0.84
C LEU A 284 -8.46 -21.15 0.02
N TYR A 285 -9.01 -20.22 0.80
CA TYR A 285 -8.19 -19.48 1.77
C TYR A 285 -7.49 -20.43 2.74
N ALA A 286 -6.28 -20.07 3.14
CA ALA A 286 -5.55 -20.85 4.13
C ALA A 286 -6.29 -20.82 5.47
N GLY A 287 -6.41 -22.00 6.11
CA GLY A 287 -7.17 -22.13 7.34
C GLY A 287 -7.58 -23.57 7.64
N ASN A 288 -8.22 -23.74 8.80
CA ASN A 288 -8.81 -25.01 9.20
C ASN A 288 -10.31 -25.01 8.87
N TYR A 289 -10.75 -26.12 8.30
CA TYR A 289 -12.13 -26.35 7.90
C TYR A 289 -12.65 -27.65 8.48
N THR A 290 -13.94 -27.68 8.72
CA THR A 290 -14.67 -28.92 8.98
C THR A 290 -15.39 -29.33 7.70
N LEU A 291 -15.24 -30.58 7.28
CA LEU A 291 -15.80 -31.06 6.03
C LEU A 291 -17.15 -31.74 6.25
N VAL A 292 -18.14 -31.37 5.44
CA VAL A 292 -19.43 -32.05 5.37
C VAL A 292 -19.56 -32.65 3.98
N VAL A 293 -19.64 -33.98 3.91
CA VAL A 293 -19.80 -34.70 2.65
C VAL A 293 -21.09 -35.50 2.69
N GLN A 294 -21.89 -35.37 1.64
CA GLN A 294 -23.19 -36.01 1.52
C GLN A 294 -23.38 -36.57 0.12
N ALA A 295 -24.11 -37.67 0.01
CA ALA A 295 -24.41 -38.28 -1.27
C ALA A 295 -25.71 -39.08 -1.20
N CYS A 296 -26.34 -39.30 -2.36
CA CYS A 296 -27.60 -40.02 -2.47
C CYS A 296 -27.41 -41.19 -3.42
N ASP A 297 -27.83 -42.38 -3.01
CA ASP A 297 -27.92 -43.49 -3.93
C ASP A 297 -29.18 -43.40 -4.81
N SER A 298 -29.30 -44.33 -5.76
CA SER A 298 -30.45 -44.44 -6.67
C SER A 298 -31.81 -44.62 -5.96
N SER A 299 -31.79 -45.06 -4.70
CA SER A 299 -32.98 -45.29 -3.87
C SER A 299 -33.26 -44.10 -2.93
N ASN A 300 -32.62 -42.96 -3.17
CA ASN A 300 -32.72 -41.74 -2.38
C ASN A 300 -32.22 -41.86 -0.92
N ARG A 301 -31.43 -42.89 -0.60
CA ARG A 301 -30.86 -43.05 0.73
C ARG A 301 -29.65 -42.13 0.89
N LEU A 302 -29.64 -41.38 2.00
CA LEU A 302 -28.57 -40.44 2.32
C LEU A 302 -27.34 -41.17 2.88
N TYR A 303 -26.19 -40.92 2.27
CA TYR A 303 -24.86 -41.20 2.79
C TYR A 303 -24.23 -39.92 3.30
N SER A 304 -23.59 -39.95 4.47
CA SER A 304 -22.91 -38.77 5.00
C SER A 304 -21.63 -39.11 5.75
N SER A 305 -20.73 -38.13 5.81
CA SER A 305 -19.61 -38.11 6.77
C SER A 305 -20.15 -38.10 8.20
N ASP A 306 -19.34 -38.57 9.16
CA ASP A 306 -19.72 -38.60 10.58
C ASP A 306 -20.19 -37.21 11.05
N GLN A 307 -21.46 -37.11 11.43
CA GLN A 307 -22.09 -35.86 11.88
C GLN A 307 -21.69 -35.48 13.32
N THR A 308 -21.17 -36.44 14.09
CA THR A 308 -20.71 -36.23 15.47
C THR A 308 -19.23 -35.87 15.52
N ASN A 309 -18.40 -36.53 14.70
CA ASN A 309 -16.97 -36.26 14.59
C ASN A 309 -16.62 -35.89 13.15
N GLN A 310 -17.07 -34.71 12.73
CA GLN A 310 -16.85 -34.25 11.36
C GLN A 310 -15.34 -34.15 11.05
N PRO A 311 -14.89 -34.62 9.87
CA PRO A 311 -13.48 -34.56 9.51
C PRO A 311 -12.95 -33.12 9.50
N SER A 312 -11.85 -32.88 10.20
CA SER A 312 -11.12 -31.62 10.14
C SER A 312 -10.03 -31.68 9.09
N VAL A 313 -9.92 -30.64 8.27
CA VAL A 313 -8.94 -30.51 7.20
C VAL A 313 -8.30 -29.13 7.24
N SER A 314 -7.05 -29.03 6.81
CA SER A 314 -6.30 -27.77 6.77
C SER A 314 -5.91 -27.42 5.34
N VAL A 315 -6.19 -26.20 4.92
CA VAL A 315 -5.66 -25.62 3.68
C VAL A 315 -4.42 -24.80 4.04
N THR A 316 -3.29 -25.14 3.43
CA THR A 316 -2.04 -24.39 3.59
C THR A 316 -1.83 -23.49 2.39
N ALA A 317 -1.55 -22.20 2.64
CA ALA A 317 -1.30 -21.24 1.57
C ALA A 317 -0.13 -21.68 0.69
N GLY A 318 -0.30 -21.63 -0.63
CA GLY A 318 0.70 -22.03 -1.61
C GLY A 318 0.90 -23.54 -1.76
N ASN A 319 0.20 -24.37 -0.98
CA ASN A 319 0.23 -25.81 -1.13
C ASN A 319 -0.93 -26.28 -2.02
N PHE A 320 -0.60 -27.00 -3.09
CA PHE A 320 -1.56 -27.51 -4.07
C PHE A 320 -1.40 -29.03 -4.27
N PRO A 321 -1.74 -29.85 -3.26
CA PRO A 321 -1.55 -31.29 -3.34
C PRO A 321 -2.48 -31.92 -4.39
N VAL A 322 -2.00 -32.99 -5.03
CA VAL A 322 -2.77 -33.74 -6.03
C VAL A 322 -3.82 -34.62 -5.36
N LEU A 323 -4.94 -34.86 -6.05
CA LEU A 323 -6.06 -35.63 -5.52
C LEU A 323 -5.67 -37.01 -4.96
N SER A 324 -4.74 -37.71 -5.61
CA SER A 324 -4.28 -39.05 -5.20
C SER A 324 -3.58 -39.08 -3.84
N SER A 325 -3.11 -37.93 -3.34
CA SER A 325 -2.47 -37.83 -2.02
C SER A 325 -3.48 -37.76 -0.86
N ALA A 326 -4.75 -37.48 -1.13
CA ALA A 326 -5.77 -37.41 -0.10
C ALA A 326 -6.19 -38.79 0.42
N THR A 327 -6.48 -38.86 1.72
CA THR A 327 -7.10 -40.04 2.34
C THR A 327 -8.61 -39.99 2.11
N PRO A 328 -9.24 -41.08 1.63
CA PRO A 328 -10.68 -41.11 1.43
C PRO A 328 -11.45 -40.99 2.75
N ILE A 329 -12.49 -40.16 2.73
CA ILE A 329 -13.48 -40.06 3.81
C ILE A 329 -14.57 -41.09 3.55
N THR A 330 -14.83 -41.94 4.54
CA THR A 330 -15.88 -42.97 4.42
C THR A 330 -17.24 -42.39 4.77
N LEU A 331 -18.16 -42.43 3.83
CA LEU A 331 -19.55 -42.04 4.04
C LEU A 331 -20.38 -43.27 4.40
N VAL A 332 -21.23 -43.13 5.40
CA VAL A 332 -22.12 -44.21 5.88
C VAL A 332 -23.58 -43.83 5.67
N PRO A 333 -24.47 -44.80 5.41
CA PRO A 333 -25.89 -44.53 5.24
C PRO A 333 -26.49 -44.05 6.56
N ILE A 334 -27.26 -42.97 6.50
CA ILE A 334 -27.99 -42.44 7.64
C ILE A 334 -29.38 -43.10 7.66
N THR A 335 -29.66 -43.85 8.71
CA THR A 335 -30.95 -44.58 8.82
C THR A 335 -32.10 -43.59 8.96
N GLY A 336 -33.13 -43.72 8.11
CA GLY A 336 -34.32 -42.89 8.15
C GLY A 336 -34.17 -41.48 7.55
N ALA A 337 -33.01 -41.17 6.94
CA ALA A 337 -32.80 -39.90 6.23
C ALA A 337 -32.81 -40.12 4.71
N PHE A 338 -33.53 -39.23 4.03
CA PHE A 338 -33.58 -39.14 2.58
C PHE A 338 -32.93 -37.83 2.15
N CYS A 339 -32.47 -37.78 0.91
CA CYS A 339 -31.98 -36.53 0.38
C CYS A 339 -33.13 -35.52 0.21
N PRO A 340 -32.85 -34.22 0.49
CA PRO A 340 -33.85 -33.16 0.42
C PRO A 340 -34.40 -32.93 -0.98
#